data_AF-A0A9D3V9X2-F1
#
_entry.id   AF-A0A9D3V9X2-F1
#
_cell.length_a   1.000
_cell.length_b   1.000
_cell.length_c   1.000
_cell.angle_alpha   90.00
_cell.angle_beta   90.00
_cell.angle_gamma   90.00
#
_symmetry.space_group_name_H-M   'P 1'
#
loop_
_entity.id
_entity.type
_entity.pdbx_description
1 polymer ?
#
loop_
_entity_poly.entity_id
_entity_poly.type
_entity_poly.pdbx_seq_one_letter_code
_entity_poly.pdbx_strand_id
1 'polypeptide(L)' 'MGLSIMKTLLFCFALIRMVVVQVDAAARSGVTYIHPGVLDPCKRPGGPHPGCHPNPKSSPTQANTYNRGCSRHHRCRQ' A
#
# COMPACT_ATOMS: atom_id res chain seq x y z
N MET A 1 2.27 53.82 5.36
CA MET A 1 1.55 52.97 4.37
C MET A 1 2.16 51.57 4.20
N GLY A 2 3.48 51.36 4.36
CA GLY A 2 4.10 50.03 4.16
C GLY A 2 3.73 48.93 5.17
N LEU A 3 3.43 49.28 6.42
CA LEU A 3 3.06 48.31 7.46
C LEU A 3 1.72 47.61 7.19
N SER A 4 0.76 48.33 6.59
CA SER A 4 -0.53 47.75 6.19
C SER A 4 -0.34 46.73 5.07
N ILE A 5 0.51 47.04 4.08
CA ILE A 5 0.78 46.22 2.89
C ILE A 5 1.44 44.89 3.28
N MET A 6 2.46 44.89 4.15
CA MET A 6 3.07 43.63 4.62
C MET A 6 2.05 42.75 5.35
N LYS A 7 1.14 43.36 6.10
CA LYS A 7 0.11 42.66 6.87
C LYS A 7 -0.92 42.03 5.92
N THR A 8 -1.37 42.73 4.89
CA THR A 8 -2.24 42.16 3.83
C THR A 8 -1.56 41.03 3.09
N LEU A 9 -0.28 41.17 2.74
CA LEU A 9 0.49 40.11 2.08
C LEU A 9 0.60 38.85 2.95
N LEU A 10 0.91 38.99 4.24
CA LEU A 10 0.96 37.87 5.18
C LEU A 10 -0.38 37.14 5.30
N PHE A 11 -1.49 37.88 5.38
CA PHE A 11 -2.82 37.28 5.37
C PHE A 11 -3.11 36.55 4.05
N CYS A 12 -2.75 37.13 2.90
CA CYS A 12 -2.92 36.49 1.60
C CYS A 12 -2.12 35.17 1.51
N PHE A 13 -0.85 35.18 1.93
CA PHE A 13 -0.03 33.96 1.96
C PHE A 13 -0.62 32.90 2.90
N ALA A 14 -1.10 33.28 4.08
CA ALA A 14 -1.73 32.34 5.02
C ALA A 14 -2.98 31.67 4.43
N LEU A 15 -3.82 32.45 3.74
CA LEU A 15 -5.02 31.93 3.07
C LEU A 15 -4.66 30.95 1.94
N ILE A 16 -3.68 31.30 1.10
CA ILE A 16 -3.21 30.42 0.02
C ILE A 16 -2.68 29.10 0.58
N ARG A 17 -1.88 29.14 1.66
CA ARG A 17 -1.36 27.92 2.30
C ARG A 17 -2.46 27.03 2.84
N MET A 18 -3.49 27.60 3.47
CA MET A 18 -4.65 26.84 3.97
C MET A 18 -5.40 26.14 2.84
N VAL A 19 -5.60 26.81 1.71
CA VAL A 19 -6.27 26.22 0.53
C VAL A 19 -5.45 25.08 -0.05
N VAL A 20 -4.12 25.24 -0.22
CA VAL A 20 -3.25 24.18 -0.75
C VAL A 20 -3.28 22.94 0.15
N VAL A 21 -3.20 23.11 1.47
CA VAL A 21 -3.24 21.98 2.42
C VAL A 21 -4.57 21.23 2.35
N GLN A 22 -5.69 21.92 2.16
CA GLN A 22 -7.00 21.28 2.00
C GLN A 22 -7.13 20.52 0.68
N VAL A 23 -6.57 21.05 -0.41
CA VAL A 23 -6.55 20.37 -1.72
C VAL A 23 -5.70 19.10 -1.64
N ASP A 24 -4.54 19.13 -0.98
CA ASP A 24 -3.71 17.94 -0.77
C ASP A 24 -4.38 16.91 0.14
N ALA A 25 -5.09 17.35 1.19
CA ALA A 25 -5.85 16.45 2.06
C ALA A 25 -7.04 15.80 1.33
N ALA A 26 -7.74 16.55 0.48
CA ALA A 26 -8.82 16.04 -0.37
C ALA A 26 -8.29 15.20 -1.55
N ALA A 27 -7.10 15.48 -2.08
CA ALA A 27 -6.45 14.61 -3.05
C ALA A 27 -6.00 13.29 -2.41
N ARG A 28 -5.63 13.30 -1.12
CA ARG A 28 -5.29 12.10 -0.36
C ARG A 28 -6.49 11.22 -0.01
N SER A 29 -7.72 11.74 0.05
CA SER A 29 -8.91 10.89 0.14
C SER A 29 -9.19 10.15 -1.18
N GLY A 30 -8.58 10.59 -2.28
CA GLY A 30 -8.52 9.91 -3.58
C GLY A 30 -7.29 9.03 -3.76
N VAL A 31 -6.58 8.61 -2.70
CA VAL A 31 -5.51 7.61 -2.82
C VAL A 31 -6.12 6.32 -3.35
N THR A 32 -5.99 6.11 -4.65
CA THR A 32 -6.17 4.82 -5.29
C THR A 32 -5.08 3.91 -4.75
N TYR A 33 -5.35 3.25 -3.63
CA TYR A 33 -4.49 2.18 -3.15
C TYR A 33 -4.26 1.22 -4.30
N ILE A 34 -3.00 0.87 -4.55
CA ILE A 34 -2.65 -0.16 -5.52
C ILE A 34 -3.48 -1.38 -5.14
N HIS A 35 -4.21 -1.92 -6.12
CA HIS A 35 -5.07 -3.07 -5.89
C HIS A 35 -4.25 -4.17 -5.20
N PRO A 36 -4.69 -4.73 -4.05
CA PRO A 36 -3.88 -5.66 -3.26
C PRO A 36 -3.44 -6.89 -4.07
N GLY A 37 -4.22 -7.28 -5.07
CA GLY A 37 -3.89 -8.27 -6.09
C GLY A 37 -2.60 -8.03 -6.90
N VAL A 38 -2.05 -6.81 -6.88
CA VAL A 38 -0.75 -6.48 -7.52
C VAL A 38 0.41 -6.91 -6.64
N LEU A 39 0.26 -6.80 -5.31
CA LEU A 39 1.27 -7.21 -4.33
C LEU A 39 1.17 -8.70 -4.02
N ASP A 40 -0.06 -9.21 -3.94
CA ASP A 40 -0.37 -10.58 -3.62
C ASP A 40 -1.24 -11.18 -4.74
N PRO A 41 -0.67 -12.01 -5.64
CA PRO A 41 -1.41 -12.64 -6.73
C PRO A 41 -2.66 -13.40 -6.25
N CYS A 42 -2.67 -13.91 -5.02
CA CYS A 42 -3.81 -14.62 -4.45
C CYS A 42 -5.00 -13.71 -4.12
N LYS A 43 -4.79 -12.40 -4.01
CA LYS A 43 -5.84 -11.38 -3.79
C LYS A 43 -6.33 -10.74 -5.08
N ARG A 44 -5.92 -11.24 -6.25
CA ARG A 44 -6.40 -10.75 -7.53
C ARG A 44 -7.89 -11.10 -7.71
N PRO A 45 -8.73 -10.21 -8.25
CA PRO A 45 -10.10 -10.55 -8.59
C PRO A 45 -10.14 -11.58 -9.73
N GLY A 46 -11.20 -12.37 -9.82
CA GLY A 46 -11.37 -13.38 -10.88
C GLY A 46 -11.41 -14.84 -10.40
N GLY A 47 -11.50 -15.09 -9.09
CA GLY A 47 -11.70 -16.43 -8.54
C GLY A 47 -10.43 -17.08 -7.99
N PRO A 48 -10.43 -18.41 -7.79
CA PRO A 48 -9.29 -19.13 -7.23
C PRO A 48 -8.09 -19.08 -8.16
N HIS A 49 -6.95 -18.66 -7.62
CA HIS A 49 -5.69 -18.62 -8.37
C HIS A 49 -4.88 -19.91 -8.13
N PRO A 50 -4.22 -20.46 -9.16
CA PRO A 50 -3.36 -21.64 -8.99
C PRO A 50 -2.28 -21.40 -7.92
N GLY A 51 -2.17 -22.32 -6.95
CA GLY A 51 -1.20 -22.23 -5.86
C GLY A 51 -1.64 -21.37 -4.66
N CYS A 52 -2.81 -20.73 -4.74
CA CYS A 52 -3.40 -19.98 -3.63
C CYS A 52 -4.36 -20.85 -2.83
N HIS A 53 -4.23 -20.81 -1.50
CA HIS A 53 -5.09 -21.60 -0.65
C HIS A 53 -6.50 -20.95 -0.55
N PRO A 54 -7.59 -21.71 -0.73
CA PRO A 54 -8.96 -21.16 -0.72
C PRO A 54 -9.36 -20.58 0.64
N ASN A 55 -8.74 -21.06 1.72
CA ASN A 55 -8.85 -20.47 3.04
C ASN A 55 -7.61 -19.61 3.34
N PRO A 56 -7.74 -18.29 3.50
CA PRO A 56 -6.61 -17.39 3.77
C PRO A 56 -6.00 -17.55 5.16
N LYS A 57 -6.67 -18.26 6.08
CA LYS A 57 -6.21 -18.51 7.46
C LYS A 57 -5.60 -19.90 7.65
N SER A 58 -5.57 -20.73 6.60
CA SER A 58 -5.00 -22.06 6.74
C SER A 58 -3.48 -21.99 6.90
N SER A 59 -2.91 -23.05 7.47
CA SER A 59 -1.47 -23.27 7.39
C SER A 59 -1.03 -23.42 5.92
N PRO A 60 0.21 -23.00 5.58
CA PRO A 60 0.80 -23.29 4.30
C PRO A 60 0.75 -24.80 4.02
N THR A 61 0.16 -25.18 2.89
CA THR A 61 0.10 -26.58 2.47
C THR A 61 1.26 -26.85 1.52
N GLN A 62 1.81 -28.06 1.58
CA GLN A 62 2.87 -28.46 0.67
C GLN A 62 2.35 -28.46 -0.77
N ALA A 63 2.97 -27.68 -1.65
CA ALA A 63 2.53 -27.52 -3.04
C ALA A 63 2.73 -28.78 -3.90
N ASN A 64 3.53 -29.75 -3.43
CA ASN A 64 3.76 -31.01 -4.12
C ASN A 64 3.95 -32.16 -3.12
N THR A 65 3.64 -33.38 -3.54
CA THR A 65 3.83 -34.59 -2.73
C THR A 65 5.31 -34.99 -2.63
N TYR A 66 6.18 -34.35 -3.41
CA TYR A 66 7.60 -34.67 -3.45
C TYR A 66 8.30 -34.12 -2.21
N ASN A 67 8.82 -35.03 -1.40
CA ASN A 67 9.71 -34.69 -0.30
C ASN A 67 11.04 -34.26 -0.92
N ARG A 68 11.30 -32.95 -1.04
CA ARG A 68 12.52 -32.43 -1.69
C ARG A 68 13.82 -32.84 -0.96
N GLY A 69 13.69 -33.44 0.22
CA GLY A 69 14.80 -33.76 1.11
C GLY A 69 15.52 -32.49 1.56
N CYS A 70 16.30 -32.62 2.62
CA CYS A 70 17.19 -31.53 3.02
C CYS A 70 18.43 -31.56 2.14
N SER A 71 18.51 -30.67 1.15
CA SER A 71 19.75 -30.50 0.41
C SER A 71 20.81 -29.85 1.31
N ARG A 72 22.07 -30.28 1.16
CA ARG A 72 23.21 -29.75 1.94
C ARG A 72 23.37 -28.23 1.80
N HIS A 73 22.84 -27.67 0.71
CA HIS A 73 22.86 -26.24 0.39
C HIS A 73 21.85 -25.44 1.22
N HIS A 74 20.69 -26.01 1.55
CA HIS A 74 19.62 -25.30 2.24
C HIS A 74 19.51 -25.62 3.73
N ARG A 75 20.45 -26.42 4.29
CA ARG A 75 20.58 -26.80 5.72
C ARG A 75 19.28 -26.58 6.47
N CYS A 76 18.39 -27.57 6.43
CA CYS A 76 17.12 -27.51 7.15
C CYS A 76 17.39 -27.10 8.59
N ARG A 77 16.85 -25.94 8.98
CA ARG A 77 16.81 -25.54 10.38
C ARG A 77 15.98 -26.61 11.10
N GLN A 78 16.60 -27.25 12.09
CA GLN A 78 15.88 -28.04 13.08
C GLN A 78 14.90 -27.15 13.83
#